data_AF-Q7NU35-F1
#
_entry.id   AF-Q7NU35-F1
#
_cell.length_a   1.000
_cell.length_b   1.000
_cell.length_c   1.000
_cell.angle_alpha   90.00
_cell.angle_beta   90.00
_cell.angle_gamma   90.00
#
_symmetry.space_group_name_H-M   'P 1'
#
loop_
_entity.id
_entity.type
_entity.pdbx_description
1 polymer ?
#
loop_
_entity_poly.entity_id
_entity_poly.type
_entity_poly.pdbx_seq_one_letter_code
_entity_poly.pdbx_strand_id
1 'polypeptide(L)'
;MNTLSAEVQLNLDGDDIPSDVVLNDDRHRLSSIVDVNNGDIYLKFSSREALYDFAKSLLHEAVFGIGGEKEFYPLIVDGKCLVVDGVRLTEESSRIFVQYPSVGDDS
;
A
#
# COMPACT_ATOMS: atom_id res chain seq x y z
N MET A 1 2.28 -18.64 -15.00
CA MET A 1 3.56 -17.91 -15.18
C MET A 1 3.54 -16.73 -14.22
N ASN A 2 4.66 -16.40 -13.57
CA ASN A 2 4.75 -15.21 -12.73
C ASN A 2 4.85 -13.99 -13.65
N THR A 3 3.88 -13.08 -13.61
CA THR A 3 3.84 -11.85 -14.42
C THR A 3 4.54 -10.68 -13.73
N LEU A 4 4.86 -10.83 -12.44
CA LEU A 4 5.54 -9.83 -11.63
C LEU A 4 7.06 -9.89 -11.83
N SER A 5 7.68 -8.72 -11.94
CA SER A 5 9.13 -8.57 -12.02
C SER A 5 9.77 -8.81 -10.65
N ALA A 6 10.95 -9.44 -10.64
CA ALA A 6 11.79 -9.49 -9.43
C ALA A 6 12.60 -8.20 -9.25
N GLU A 7 12.86 -7.48 -10.33
CA GLU A 7 13.49 -6.16 -10.30
C GLU A 7 12.40 -5.08 -10.20
N VAL A 8 12.43 -4.32 -9.11
CA VAL A 8 11.47 -3.24 -8.85
C VAL A 8 12.03 -1.95 -9.41
N GLN A 9 11.41 -1.43 -10.46
CA GLN A 9 11.69 -0.08 -10.98
C GLN A 9 10.77 0.92 -10.27
N LEU A 10 11.33 2.05 -9.85
CA LEU A 10 10.62 3.12 -9.17
C LEU A 10 10.85 4.43 -9.93
N ASN A 11 9.77 5.15 -10.19
CA ASN A 11 9.81 6.47 -10.80
C ASN A 11 9.64 7.54 -9.74
N LEU A 12 10.31 8.69 -9.89
CA LEU A 12 10.20 9.79 -8.93
C LEU A 12 8.75 10.23 -8.72
N ASP A 13 7.99 10.33 -9.81
CA ASP A 13 6.60 10.82 -9.80
C ASP A 13 5.60 9.78 -9.25
N GLY A 14 6.01 8.51 -9.13
CA GLY A 14 5.16 7.43 -8.60
C GLY A 14 3.91 7.13 -9.44
N ASP A 15 3.89 7.57 -10.70
CA ASP A 15 2.74 7.45 -11.62
C ASP A 15 2.38 6.01 -11.99
N ASP A 16 3.29 5.08 -11.71
CA ASP A 16 3.17 3.66 -11.91
C ASP A 16 2.79 2.89 -10.62
N ILE A 17 2.28 3.61 -9.61
CA ILE A 17 1.78 3.09 -8.34
C ILE A 17 0.38 3.70 -8.07
N PRO A 18 -0.71 2.94 -8.21
CA PRO A 18 -0.78 1.52 -8.54
C PRO A 18 -0.49 1.22 -10.02
N SER A 19 -0.23 -0.04 -10.31
CA SER A 19 -0.25 -0.56 -11.68
C SER A 19 -1.67 -0.54 -12.28
N ASP A 20 -1.76 -0.51 -13.61
CA ASP A 20 -3.03 -0.62 -14.34
C ASP A 20 -3.82 -1.87 -13.96
N VAL A 21 -3.14 -2.96 -13.59
CA VAL A 21 -3.78 -4.21 -13.19
C VAL A 21 -4.56 -4.01 -11.88
N VAL A 22 -3.92 -3.44 -10.86
CA VAL A 22 -4.56 -3.16 -9.56
C VAL A 22 -5.61 -2.05 -9.67
N LEU A 23 -5.35 -1.04 -10.50
CA LEU A 23 -6.27 0.08 -10.72
C LEU A 23 -7.58 -0.39 -11.37
N ASN A 24 -7.50 -1.20 -12.42
CA ASN A 24 -8.65 -1.59 -13.24
C ASN A 24 -9.40 -2.84 -12.77
N ASP A 25 -8.82 -3.66 -11.88
CA ASP A 25 -9.49 -4.81 -11.30
C ASP A 25 -9.70 -4.64 -9.80
N ASP A 26 -10.97 -4.49 -9.42
CA ASP A 26 -11.37 -4.22 -8.03
C ASP A 26 -11.05 -5.37 -7.07
N ARG A 27 -10.75 -6.58 -7.59
CA ARG A 27 -10.48 -7.77 -6.77
C ARG A 27 -9.12 -7.70 -6.10
N HIS A 28 -8.20 -6.86 -6.58
CA HIS A 28 -6.91 -6.59 -5.93
C HIS A 28 -7.12 -5.67 -4.73
N ARG A 29 -7.01 -6.23 -3.52
CA ARG A 29 -7.35 -5.59 -2.24
C ARG A 29 -6.40 -6.01 -1.13
N LEU A 30 -6.33 -5.18 -0.10
CA LEU A 30 -5.74 -5.45 1.19
C LEU A 30 -6.83 -5.34 2.27
N SER A 31 -6.90 -6.33 3.14
CA SER A 31 -7.63 -6.23 4.41
C SER A 31 -6.60 -6.16 5.55
N SER A 32 -6.64 -5.07 6.32
CA SER A 32 -5.80 -4.87 7.50
C SER A 32 -6.64 -5.07 8.75
N ILE A 33 -6.33 -6.07 9.57
CA ILE A 33 -7.13 -6.44 10.74
C ILE A 33 -6.21 -6.48 11.95
N VAL A 34 -6.57 -5.74 13.00
CA VAL A 34 -5.89 -5.80 14.30
C VAL A 34 -6.69 -6.74 15.20
N ASP A 35 -6.05 -7.78 15.71
CA ASP A 35 -6.65 -8.64 16.73
C ASP A 35 -6.22 -8.14 18.12
N VAL A 36 -7.19 -7.54 18.82
CA VAL A 36 -6.95 -6.94 20.14
C VAL A 36 -6.68 -7.96 21.24
N ASN A 37 -6.97 -9.24 21.02
CA ASN A 37 -6.82 -10.27 22.04
C ASN A 37 -5.36 -10.76 22.16
N ASN A 38 -4.63 -10.80 21.05
CA ASN A 38 -3.24 -11.24 20.98
C ASN A 38 -2.27 -10.10 20.58
N GLY A 39 -2.79 -8.96 20.11
CA GLY A 39 -1.98 -7.85 19.62
C GLY A 39 -1.42 -8.06 18.22
N ASP A 40 -1.92 -9.05 17.47
CA ASP A 40 -1.46 -9.35 16.12
C ASP A 40 -2.07 -8.38 15.10
N ILE A 41 -1.31 -8.11 14.03
CA ILE A 41 -1.80 -7.39 12.85
C ILE A 41 -1.77 -8.35 11.66
N TYR A 42 -2.91 -8.49 10.99
CA TYR A 42 -3.07 -9.32 9.81
C TYR A 42 -3.23 -8.44 8.58
N LEU A 43 -2.24 -8.48 7.68
CA LEU A 43 -2.32 -7.90 6.35
C LEU A 43 -2.67 -9.00 5.35
N LYS A 44 -3.95 -9.05 4.96
CA LYS A 44 -4.50 -10.08 4.06
C LYS A 44 -4.67 -9.51 2.66
N PHE A 45 -3.74 -9.87 1.78
CA PHE A 45 -3.82 -9.51 0.37
C PHE A 45 -4.67 -10.53 -0.39
N SER A 46 -5.56 -10.05 -1.25
CA SER A 46 -6.37 -10.92 -2.11
C SER A 46 -5.59 -11.49 -3.30
N SER A 47 -4.42 -10.94 -3.59
CA SER A 47 -3.64 -11.23 -4.80
C SER A 47 -2.17 -10.84 -4.61
N ARG A 48 -1.30 -11.38 -5.47
CA ARG A 48 0.13 -11.02 -5.45
C ARG A 48 0.38 -9.63 -6.01
N GLU A 49 -0.46 -9.17 -6.92
CA GLU A 49 -0.43 -7.85 -7.53
C GLU A 49 -0.71 -6.76 -6.48
N ALA A 50 -1.73 -6.94 -5.64
CA ALA A 50 -1.99 -6.01 -4.53
C ALA A 50 -0.84 -5.96 -3.52
N LEU A 51 -0.20 -7.11 -3.24
CA LEU A 51 0.98 -7.17 -2.38
C LEU A 51 2.16 -6.44 -3.01
N TYR A 52 2.38 -6.64 -4.31
CA TYR A 52 3.49 -6.03 -5.04
C TYR A 52 3.36 -4.51 -5.09
N ASP A 53 2.19 -3.98 -5.42
CA ASP A 53 1.98 -2.52 -5.49
C ASP A 53 2.01 -1.86 -4.10
N PHE A 54 1.51 -2.55 -3.06
CA PHE A 54 1.70 -2.09 -1.68
C PHE A 54 3.19 -2.03 -1.30
N ALA A 55 3.96 -3.08 -1.58
CA ALA A 55 5.39 -3.11 -1.30
C ALA A 55 6.15 -2.03 -2.11
N LYS A 56 5.76 -1.84 -3.38
CA LYS A 56 6.33 -0.82 -4.25
C LYS A 56 6.04 0.59 -3.75
N SER A 57 4.84 0.85 -3.22
CA SER A 57 4.48 2.10 -2.56
C SER A 57 5.37 2.40 -1.35
N LEU A 58 5.66 1.39 -0.52
CA LEU A 58 6.60 1.53 0.59
C LEU A 58 8.04 1.79 0.12
N LEU A 59 8.48 1.10 -0.93
CA LEU A 59 9.82 1.31 -1.51
C LEU A 59 9.96 2.68 -2.16
N HIS A 60 8.93 3.16 -2.86
CA HIS A 60 8.89 4.51 -3.43
C HIS A 60 9.08 5.55 -2.32
N GLU A 61 8.33 5.41 -1.23
CA GLU A 61 8.46 6.30 -0.07
C GLU A 61 9.85 6.22 0.56
N ALA A 62 10.45 5.03 0.68
CA ALA A 62 11.78 4.86 1.23
C ALA A 62 12.89 5.50 0.37
N VAL A 63 12.69 5.60 -0.95
CA VAL A 63 13.69 6.13 -1.90
C VAL A 63 13.51 7.62 -2.17
N PHE A 64 12.27 8.08 -2.28
CA PHE A 64 11.93 9.45 -2.70
C PHE A 64 11.21 10.28 -1.63
N GLY A 65 10.76 9.64 -0.55
CA GLY A 65 10.11 10.33 0.56
C GLY A 65 11.07 11.26 1.29
N ILE A 66 10.54 12.39 1.77
CA ILE A 66 11.28 13.38 2.56
C ILE A 66 11.16 13.14 4.07
N GLY A 67 10.46 12.06 4.45
CA GLY A 67 10.20 11.61 5.80
C GLY A 67 8.82 11.93 6.35
N GLY A 68 8.57 11.51 7.60
CA GLY A 68 7.30 11.72 8.29
C GLY A 68 6.46 10.44 8.36
N GLU A 69 5.27 10.50 7.77
CA GLU A 69 4.27 9.43 7.87
C GLU A 69 3.61 9.20 6.52
N LYS A 70 3.51 7.92 6.13
CA LYS A 70 2.67 7.46 5.03
C LYS A 70 1.48 6.72 5.61
N GLU A 71 0.31 7.05 5.11
CA GLU A 71 -0.94 6.51 5.60
C GLU A 71 -1.67 5.75 4.48
N PHE A 72 -2.14 4.54 4.82
CA PHE A 72 -3.05 3.76 3.98
C PHE A 72 -4.38 3.59 4.70
N TYR A 73 -5.47 3.97 4.03
CA TYR A 73 -6.81 3.95 4.62
C TYR A 73 -7.85 3.47 3.60
N PRO A 74 -8.95 2.85 4.07
CA PRO A 74 -10.08 2.56 3.20
C PRO A 74 -10.73 3.88 2.74
N LEU A 75 -10.80 4.08 1.43
CA LEU A 75 -11.51 5.20 0.82
C LEU A 75 -12.67 4.66 -0.03
N ILE A 76 -13.90 5.03 0.32
CA ILE A 76 -15.11 4.56 -0.36
C ILE A 76 -15.79 5.74 -1.04
N VAL A 77 -16.04 5.62 -2.34
CA VAL A 77 -16.82 6.58 -3.14
C VAL A 77 -17.86 5.78 -3.92
N ASP A 78 -19.14 6.18 -3.80
CA ASP A 78 -20.28 5.51 -4.45
C ASP A 78 -20.32 3.98 -4.22
N GLY A 79 -20.00 3.55 -3.00
CA GLY A 79 -19.97 2.15 -2.60
C GLY A 79 -18.77 1.34 -3.13
N LYS A 80 -17.78 1.99 -3.74
CA LYS A 80 -16.57 1.35 -4.27
C LYS A 80 -15.34 1.76 -3.46
N CYS A 81 -14.56 0.77 -3.03
CA CYS A 81 -13.26 1.01 -2.45
C CYS A 81 -12.28 1.48 -3.55
N LEU A 82 -11.67 2.64 -3.35
CA LEU A 82 -10.68 3.22 -4.25
C LEU A 82 -9.26 2.79 -3.85
N VAL A 83 -8.33 2.92 -4.78
CA VAL A 83 -6.90 2.74 -4.50
C VAL A 83 -6.38 4.03 -3.85
N VAL A 84 -5.66 3.90 -2.76
CA VAL A 84 -4.92 4.97 -2.08
C VAL A 84 -3.47 4.54 -2.00
N ASP A 85 -2.56 5.35 -2.54
CA ASP A 85 -1.11 5.12 -2.53
C ASP A 85 -0.71 3.68 -2.91
N GLY A 86 -1.27 3.16 -4.01
CA GLY A 86 -0.90 1.87 -4.58
C GLY A 86 -1.75 0.67 -4.15
N VAL A 87 -2.57 0.77 -3.10
CA VAL A 87 -3.43 -0.35 -2.68
C VAL A 87 -4.87 0.05 -2.35
N ARG A 88 -5.80 -0.89 -2.57
CA ARG A 88 -7.22 -0.74 -2.21
C ARG A 88 -7.49 -1.44 -0.88
N LEU A 89 -7.74 -0.68 0.19
CA LEU A 89 -8.18 -1.25 1.47
C LEU A 89 -9.68 -1.57 1.43
N THR A 90 -10.08 -2.69 2.03
CA THR A 90 -11.50 -3.00 2.24
C THR A 90 -12.10 -2.10 3.31
N GLU A 91 -13.40 -1.79 3.24
CA GLU A 91 -14.11 -0.93 4.20
C GLU A 91 -13.85 -1.27 5.67
N GLU A 92 -13.83 -2.57 6.00
CA GLU A 92 -13.59 -3.06 7.37
C GLU A 92 -12.10 -3.01 7.80
N SER A 93 -11.21 -2.47 6.98
CA SER A 93 -9.77 -2.45 7.30
C SER A 93 -9.45 -1.37 8.32
N SER A 94 -8.60 -1.74 9.28
CA SER A 94 -7.85 -0.76 10.05
C SER A 94 -6.94 0.06 9.13
N ARG A 95 -6.81 1.35 9.44
CA ARG A 95 -5.81 2.24 8.81
C ARG A 95 -4.41 1.74 9.15
N ILE A 96 -3.47 1.90 8.22
CA ILE A 96 -2.05 1.57 8.39
C ILE A 96 -1.28 2.88 8.37
N PHE A 97 -0.50 3.12 9.42
CA PHE A 97 0.40 4.25 9.52
C PHE A 97 1.84 3.73 9.46
N VAL A 98 2.63 4.26 8.55
CA VAL A 98 4.06 3.93 8.37
C VAL A 98 4.86 5.19 8.65
N GLN A 99 5.55 5.20 9.78
CA GLN A 99 6.35 6.34 10.23
C GLN A 99 7.83 6.09 9.95
N TYR A 100 8.52 7.12 9.46
CA TYR A 100 9.94 7.08 9.12
C TYR A 100 10.59 8.46 9.32
N PRO A 101 11.90 8.52 9.62
CA PRO A 101 12.57 9.78 9.96
C PRO A 101 12.48 10.83 8.84
N SER A 102 12.46 12.11 9.21
CA SER A 102 12.66 13.23 8.28
C SER A 102 14.08 13.23 7.75
N VAL A 103 14.25 13.58 6.47
CA VAL A 103 15.60 13.84 5.94
C VAL A 103 16.21 14.99 6.75
N GLY A 104 17.26 14.69 7.54
CA GLY A 104 17.92 15.64 8.44
C GLY A 104 17.65 15.42 9.93
N ASP A 105 16.77 14.49 10.30
CA ASP A 105 16.66 13.97 11.66
C ASP A 105 17.75 12.91 11.89
N ASP A 106 19.02 13.35 11.91
CA ASP A 106 20.13 12.54 12.43
C ASP A 106 20.01 12.50 13.96
N SER A 107 19.32 11.49 14.48
CA SER A 107 19.43 11.09 15.90
C SER A 107 20.62 10.16 16.11
#